data_AF-A0A0K1E5M6-F1
#
_entry.id   AF-A0A0K1E5M6-F1
#
_cell.length_a   1.000
_cell.length_b   1.000
_cell.length_c   1.000
_cell.angle_alpha   90.00
_cell.angle_beta   90.00
_cell.angle_gamma   90.00
#
_symmetry.space_group_name_H-M   'P 1'
#
loop_
_entity.id
_entity.type
_entity.pdbx_description
1 polymer ?
#
loop_
_entity_poly.entity_id
_entity_poly.type
_entity_poly.pdbx_seq_one_letter_code
_entity_poly.pdbx_strand_id
1 'polypeptide(L)'
;MTELRFHEDLYDGFAVDEAVRVYADFLDAELAREHETWVVKISASPHALAEGIDEVTLAAELSNYALGKTIERSRLPEDVLAAASSGEPA
;
A
#
# COMPACT_ATOMS: atom_id res chain seq x y z
N MET A 1 4.75 -9.80 -12.90
CA MET A 1 4.19 -8.47 -12.64
C MET A 1 2.70 -8.62 -12.40
N THR A 2 2.29 -8.37 -11.16
CA THR A 2 0.93 -8.52 -10.66
C THR A 2 0.35 -7.13 -10.47
N GLU A 3 -0.88 -6.92 -10.91
CA GLU A 3 -1.58 -5.64 -10.77
C GLU A 3 -2.61 -5.73 -9.63
N LEU A 4 -2.53 -4.77 -8.71
CA LEU A 4 -3.45 -4.59 -7.60
C LEU A 4 -4.22 -3.29 -7.80
N ARG A 5 -5.53 -3.34 -7.55
CA ARG A 5 -6.44 -2.21 -7.72
C ARG A 5 -7.15 -1.93 -6.41
N PHE A 6 -6.92 -0.73 -5.86
CA PHE A 6 -7.46 -0.27 -4.58
C PHE A 6 -8.46 0.86 -4.84
N HIS A 7 -9.76 0.58 -4.68
CA HIS A 7 -10.81 1.59 -4.85
C HIS A 7 -10.85 2.56 -3.66
N GLU A 8 -11.10 3.85 -3.89
CA GLU A 8 -11.09 4.88 -2.84
C GLU A 8 -12.18 4.74 -1.78
N ASP A 9 -13.30 4.14 -2.13
CA ASP A 9 -14.35 3.80 -1.16
C ASP A 9 -13.91 2.73 -0.14
N LEU A 10 -12.88 1.94 -0.47
CA LEU A 10 -12.44 0.80 0.32
C LEU A 10 -11.06 0.98 0.96
N TYR A 11 -10.22 1.83 0.35
CA TYR A 11 -8.84 2.04 0.75
C TYR A 11 -8.53 3.51 0.93
N ASP A 12 -7.67 3.83 1.90
CA ASP A 12 -7.07 5.15 2.04
C ASP A 12 -5.79 5.21 1.19
N GLY A 13 -5.64 6.25 0.37
CA GLY A 13 -4.49 6.40 -0.52
C GLY A 13 -3.14 6.50 0.19
N PHE A 14 -3.09 7.09 1.40
CA PHE A 14 -1.89 7.12 2.22
C PHE A 14 -1.56 5.75 2.79
N ALA A 15 -2.57 4.93 3.10
CA ALA A 15 -2.37 3.55 3.51
C ALA A 15 -1.81 2.68 2.37
N VAL A 16 -2.27 2.90 1.13
CA VAL A 16 -1.71 2.24 -0.06
C VAL A 16 -0.25 2.67 -0.28
N ASP A 17 0.03 3.96 -0.23
CA ASP A 17 1.40 4.50 -0.37
C ASP A 17 2.35 4.00 0.74
N GLU A 18 1.88 3.96 1.99
CA GLU A 18 2.63 3.38 3.11
C GLU A 18 2.93 1.89 2.87
N ALA A 19 1.96 1.11 2.40
CA ALA A 19 2.15 -0.30 2.09
C ALA A 19 3.22 -0.50 1.01
N VAL A 20 3.21 0.29 -0.06
CA VAL A 20 4.25 0.23 -1.11
C VAL A 20 5.63 0.50 -0.52
N ARG A 21 5.76 1.52 0.35
CA ARG A 21 7.04 1.86 0.99
C ARG A 21 7.54 0.79 1.94
N VAL A 22 6.65 0.17 2.73
CA VAL A 22 7.01 -0.87 3.69
C VAL A 22 7.55 -2.13 3.02
N TYR A 23 7.04 -2.47 1.84
CA TYR A 23 7.45 -3.68 1.11
C TYR A 23 8.55 -3.46 0.08
N ALA A 24 9.10 -2.24 -0.05
CA ALA A 24 10.05 -1.87 -1.11
C ALA A 24 11.33 -2.71 -1.16
N ASP A 25 11.73 -3.35 -0.05
CA ASP A 25 12.90 -4.25 -0.03
C ASP A 25 12.60 -5.62 -0.69
N PHE A 26 11.32 -6.00 -0.76
CA PHE A 26 10.87 -7.31 -1.27
C PHE A 26 10.29 -7.24 -2.67
N LEU A 27 9.95 -6.05 -3.17
CA LEU A 27 9.34 -5.86 -4.47
C LEU A 27 9.74 -4.54 -5.12
N ASP A 28 9.73 -4.53 -6.44
CA ASP A 28 9.64 -3.32 -7.24
C ASP A 28 8.16 -2.97 -7.42
N ALA A 29 7.79 -1.70 -7.26
CA ALA A 29 6.41 -1.23 -7.43
C ALA A 29 6.31 0.02 -8.31
N GLU A 30 5.27 0.04 -9.14
CA GLU A 30 4.75 1.24 -9.79
C GLU A 30 3.40 1.57 -9.15
N LEU A 31 3.29 2.75 -8.54
CA LEU A 31 2.04 3.28 -7.98
C LEU A 31 1.51 4.40 -8.89
N ALA A 32 0.28 4.24 -9.38
CA ALA A 32 -0.42 5.24 -10.16
C ALA A 32 -1.84 5.46 -9.65
N ARG A 33 -2.40 6.62 -9.97
CA ARG A 33 -3.82 6.92 -9.74
C ARG A 33 -4.56 6.87 -11.06
N GLU A 34 -5.56 5.99 -11.15
CA GLU A 34 -6.45 5.86 -12.29
C GLU A 34 -7.90 6.09 -11.84
N HIS A 35 -8.48 7.26 -12.16
CA HIS A 35 -9.83 7.64 -11.72
C HIS A 35 -9.99 7.54 -10.19
N GLU A 36 -10.91 6.68 -9.73
CA GLU A 36 -11.28 6.42 -8.33
C GLU A 36 -10.44 5.28 -7.70
N THR A 37 -9.38 4.84 -8.39
CA THR A 37 -8.59 3.66 -8.00
C THR A 37 -7.09 3.96 -7.96
N TRP A 38 -6.40 3.55 -6.89
CA TRP A 38 -4.95 3.43 -6.92
C TRP A 38 -4.56 2.08 -7.52
N VAL A 39 -3.70 2.12 -8.52
CA VAL A 39 -3.19 0.94 -9.21
C VAL A 39 -1.74 0.74 -8.81
N VAL A 40 -1.45 -0.41 -8.21
CA VAL A 40 -0.09 -0.81 -7.82
C VAL A 40 0.29 -2.01 -8.67
N LYS A 41 1.33 -1.86 -9.48
CA LYS A 41 1.91 -2.97 -10.22
C LYS A 41 3.20 -3.40 -9.53
N ILE A 42 3.29 -4.66 -9.13
CA ILE A 42 4.44 -5.17 -8.37
C ILE A 42 5.19 -6.24 -9.14
N SER A 43 6.49 -6.35 -8.87
CA SER A 43 7.31 -7.51 -9.22
C SER A 43 8.15 -7.94 -8.01
N ALA A 44 8.18 -9.23 -7.71
CA ALA A 44 9.00 -9.75 -6.61
C ALA A 44 10.49 -9.51 -6.87
N SER A 45 11.22 -9.03 -5.86
CA SER A 45 12.66 -8.82 -5.98
C SER A 45 13.40 -10.17 -6.07
N PRO A 46 14.60 -10.22 -6.67
CA PRO A 46 15.38 -11.45 -6.73
C PRO A 46 15.68 -12.06 -5.36
N HIS A 47 15.83 -11.22 -4.33
CA HIS A 47 16.04 -11.67 -2.95
C HIS A 47 14.78 -12.34 -2.39
N ALA A 48 13.60 -11.73 -2.55
CA ALA A 48 12.34 -12.32 -2.10
C ALA A 48 12.10 -13.70 -2.74
N LEU A 49 12.36 -13.83 -4.05
CA LEU A 49 12.26 -15.10 -4.76
C LEU A 49 13.25 -16.14 -4.25
N ALA A 50 14.49 -15.74 -3.91
CA ALA A 50 15.49 -16.64 -3.33
C ALA A 50 15.08 -17.16 -1.93
N GLU A 51 14.30 -16.38 -1.19
CA GLU A 51 13.69 -16.79 0.09
C GLU A 51 12.38 -17.59 -0.08
N GLY A 52 11.96 -17.85 -1.32
CA GLY A 52 10.73 -18.59 -1.63
C GLY A 52 9.45 -17.78 -1.48
N ILE A 53 9.55 -16.44 -1.44
CA ILE A 53 8.42 -15.53 -1.38
C ILE A 53 8.05 -15.13 -2.82
N ASP A 54 6.90 -15.60 -3.29
CA ASP A 54 6.42 -15.31 -4.63
C ASP A 54 5.61 -14.00 -4.70
N GLU A 55 5.40 -13.54 -5.94
CA GLU A 55 4.69 -12.29 -6.23
C GLU A 55 3.23 -12.31 -5.75
N VAL A 56 2.59 -13.48 -5.73
CA VAL A 56 1.20 -13.66 -5.26
C VAL A 56 1.12 -13.47 -3.75
N THR A 57 2.08 -14.01 -3.01
CA THR A 57 2.22 -13.83 -1.57
C THR A 57 2.45 -12.36 -1.24
N LEU A 58 3.39 -11.70 -1.92
CA LEU A 58 3.65 -10.26 -1.74
C LEU A 58 2.41 -9.41 -2.05
N ALA A 59 1.66 -9.74 -3.10
CA ALA A 59 0.42 -9.09 -3.45
C ALA A 59 -0.64 -9.18 -2.32
N ALA A 60 -0.81 -10.37 -1.75
CA ALA A 60 -1.75 -10.60 -0.66
C ALA A 60 -1.34 -9.84 0.61
N GLU A 61 -0.07 -9.91 0.99
CA GLU A 61 0.49 -9.23 2.15
C GLU A 61 0.39 -7.71 2.03
N LEU A 62 0.78 -7.13 0.89
CA LEU A 62 0.65 -5.71 0.62
C LEU A 62 -0.82 -5.25 0.70
N SER A 63 -1.74 -6.04 0.13
CA SER A 63 -3.18 -5.71 0.15
C SER A 63 -3.76 -5.76 1.57
N ASN A 64 -3.34 -6.74 2.37
CA ASN A 64 -3.76 -6.86 3.77
C ASN A 64 -3.19 -5.72 4.63
N TYR A 65 -1.93 -5.35 4.41
CA TYR A 65 -1.30 -4.24 5.10
C TYR A 65 -2.02 -2.92 4.80
N ALA A 66 -2.25 -2.63 3.51
CA ALA A 66 -2.98 -1.43 3.07
C ALA A 66 -4.40 -1.38 3.66
N LEU A 67 -5.10 -2.51 3.74
CA LEU A 67 -6.43 -2.59 4.35
C LEU A 67 -6.37 -2.33 5.86
N GLY A 68 -5.42 -2.96 6.56
CA GLY A 68 -5.21 -2.75 8.00
C GLY A 68 -4.96 -1.28 8.30
N LYS A 69 -4.08 -0.63 7.54
CA LYS A 69 -3.78 0.79 7.66
C LYS A 69 -4.97 1.68 7.33
N THR A 70 -5.77 1.32 6.34
CA THR A 70 -7.02 2.03 6.03
C THR A 70 -7.97 2.00 7.24
N ILE A 71 -8.15 0.84 7.87
CA ILE A 71 -9.02 0.68 9.04
C ILE A 71 -8.46 1.41 10.27
N GLU A 72 -7.15 1.39 10.47
CA GLU A 72 -6.50 2.17 11.54
C GLU A 72 -6.78 3.66 11.35
N ARG A 73 -6.57 4.19 10.13
CA ARG A 73 -6.79 5.59 9.79
C ARG A 73 -8.26 5.99 9.90
N SER A 74 -9.20 5.13 9.49
CA SER A 74 -10.63 5.43 9.58
C SER A 74 -11.14 5.57 11.03
N ARG A 75 -10.33 5.18 12.03
CA ARG A 75 -10.64 5.31 13.45
C ARG A 75 -9.97 6.52 14.10
N LEU A 76 -9.10 7.22 13.38
CA LEU A 76 -8.42 8.39 13.89
C LEU A 76 -9.37 9.61 13.89
N PRO A 77 -9.23 10.52 14.87
CA PRO A 77 -9.86 11.83 14.82
C PRO A 77 -9.48 12.62 13.56
N GLU A 78 -10.40 13.45 13.05
CA GLU A 78 -10.19 14.23 11.81
C GLU A 78 -8.97 15.17 11.89
N ASP A 79 -8.72 15.77 13.05
CA ASP A 79 -7.57 16.64 13.30
C ASP A 79 -6.23 15.88 13.20
N VAL A 80 -6.21 14.62 13.67
CA VAL A 80 -5.04 13.74 13.55
C VAL A 80 -4.83 13.32 12.09
N LEU A 81 -5.90 13.01 11.37
CA LEU A 81 -5.84 12.67 9.95
C LEU A 81 -5.31 13.84 9.11
N ALA A 82 -5.76 15.06 9.41
CA ALA A 82 -5.29 16.27 8.72
C ALA A 82 -3.78 16.47 8.91
N ALA A 83 -3.28 16.34 10.14
CA ALA A 83 -1.84 16.45 10.43
C ALA A 83 -1.00 15.35 9.76
N ALA A 84 -1.47 14.09 9.82
CA ALA A 84 -0.76 12.96 9.20
C ALA A 84 -0.70 13.06 7.67
N SER A 85 -1.64 13.79 7.05
CA SER A 85 -1.74 13.95 5.60
C SER A 85 -1.03 15.21 5.08
N SER A 86 -0.73 16.18 5.94
CA SER A 86 0.00 17.41 5.60
C SER A 86 1.53 17.26 5.65
N GLY A 87 2.03 16.17 6.24
CA GLY A 87 3.47 15.94 6.42
C GLY A 87 4.11 16.79 7.52
N GLU A 88 3.31 17.45 8.36
CA GLU A 88 3.80 18.15 9.55
C GLU A 88 4.00 17.15 10.70
N PRO A 89 5.17 17.16 11.39
CA PRO A 89 5.38 16.31 12.55
C PRO A 89 4.47 16.76 13.70
N ALA A 90 3.85 15.78 14.38
CA ALA A 90 3.07 15.96 15.59
C ALA A 90 3.88 16.52 16.77
#